data_AF-A0A8T3E4M7-F1
#
_entry.id   AF-A0A8T3E4M7-F1
#
_cell.length_a   1.000
_cell.length_b   1.000
_cell.length_c   1.000
_cell.angle_alpha   90.00
_cell.angle_beta   90.00
_cell.angle_gamma   90.00
#
_symmetry.space_group_name_H-M   'P 1'
#
loop_
_entity.id
_entity.type
_entity.pdbx_description
1 polymer ?
#
loop_
_entity_poly.entity_id
_entity_poly.type
_entity_poly.pdbx_seq_one_letter_code
_entity_poly.pdbx_strand_id
1 'polypeptide(L)'
;MIPDAECVKIVYEILSKLELGDFRIKVNDRRILDGMFAVCGVPDEKFRTACSSVDKLDKLPWEEVRKEMVSEKGLAPETADLIGEYVKNQGGQDLAEKLLKDPKLSKSEDACAGLNDMKLLFTYLQLFKATDKVVFDLSLARGLDYYTGVIYEAVLTPSGTESERRPWAWEVWLEGGATTGWWACSTLRERRCPVWV
;
A
#
# COMPACT_ATOMS: atom_id res chain seq x y z
N MET A 1 -12.83 -14.76 -4.01
CA MET A 1 -12.54 -13.63 -4.92
C MET A 1 -13.70 -12.67 -5.15
N ILE A 2 -14.98 -13.11 -5.23
CA ILE A 2 -16.11 -12.16 -5.39
C ILE A 2 -16.21 -11.18 -4.20
N PRO A 3 -16.30 -11.63 -2.93
CA PRO A 3 -16.39 -10.71 -1.79
C PRO A 3 -15.12 -9.85 -1.65
N ASP A 4 -13.96 -10.40 -1.99
CA ASP A 4 -12.68 -9.70 -1.97
C ASP A 4 -12.69 -8.51 -2.97
N ALA A 5 -13.21 -8.73 -4.18
CA ALA A 5 -13.37 -7.70 -5.19
C ALA A 5 -14.37 -6.61 -4.75
N GLU A 6 -15.45 -7.01 -4.07
CA GLU A 6 -16.44 -6.08 -3.53
C GLU A 6 -15.84 -5.19 -2.44
N CYS A 7 -15.04 -5.76 -1.52
CA CYS A 7 -14.32 -4.98 -0.51
C CYS A 7 -13.41 -3.90 -1.15
N VAL A 8 -12.63 -4.28 -2.16
CA VAL A 8 -11.78 -3.33 -2.90
C VAL A 8 -12.63 -2.27 -3.61
N LYS A 9 -13.79 -2.65 -4.16
CA LYS A 9 -14.71 -1.71 -4.80
C LYS A 9 -15.32 -0.72 -3.80
N ILE A 10 -15.68 -1.16 -2.61
CA ILE A 10 -16.19 -0.28 -1.55
C ILE A 10 -15.13 0.76 -1.16
N VAL A 11 -13.88 0.32 -0.97
CA VAL A 11 -12.75 1.23 -0.67
C VAL A 11 -12.55 2.23 -1.80
N TYR A 12 -12.55 1.77 -3.05
CA TYR A 12 -12.49 2.63 -4.24
C TYR A 12 -13.57 3.70 -4.21
N GLU A 13 -14.83 3.34 -3.99
CA GLU A 13 -15.95 4.29 -4.01
C GLU A 13 -15.88 5.31 -2.87
N ILE A 14 -15.50 4.86 -1.67
CA ILE A 14 -15.34 5.75 -0.51
C ILE A 14 -14.27 6.80 -0.83
N LEU A 15 -13.09 6.37 -1.27
CA LEU A 15 -11.98 7.28 -1.54
C LEU A 15 -12.26 8.20 -2.73
N SER A 16 -12.95 7.71 -3.77
CA SER A 16 -13.40 8.55 -4.89
C SER A 16 -14.39 9.63 -4.46
N LYS A 17 -15.26 9.36 -3.48
CA LYS A 17 -16.28 10.32 -3.01
C LYS A 17 -15.76 11.32 -1.99
N LEU A 18 -14.68 11.00 -1.26
CA LEU A 18 -14.13 11.88 -0.23
C LEU A 18 -13.29 13.05 -0.77
N GLU A 19 -13.00 13.09 -2.07
CA GLU A 19 -12.27 14.18 -2.74
C GLU A 19 -10.92 14.53 -2.07
N LEU A 20 -10.21 13.53 -1.53
CA LEU A 20 -8.93 13.70 -0.81
C LEU A 20 -7.70 13.84 -1.73
N GLY A 21 -7.91 14.01 -3.04
CA GLY A 21 -6.88 13.95 -4.07
C GLY A 21 -6.81 12.60 -4.77
N ASP A 22 -5.71 12.36 -5.50
CA ASP A 22 -5.51 11.10 -6.21
C ASP A 22 -5.06 9.98 -5.25
N PHE A 23 -5.42 8.74 -5.55
CA PHE A 23 -5.07 7.60 -4.71
C PHE A 23 -4.74 6.35 -5.53
N ARG A 24 -4.08 5.39 -4.90
CA ARG A 24 -3.84 4.06 -5.45
C ARG A 24 -4.14 3.01 -4.40
N ILE A 25 -4.77 1.92 -4.81
CA ILE A 25 -5.02 0.74 -3.98
C ILE A 25 -4.01 -0.32 -4.40
N LYS A 26 -3.01 -0.55 -3.56
CA LYS A 26 -2.08 -1.65 -3.73
C LYS A 26 -2.75 -2.94 -3.31
N VAL A 27 -2.59 -4.00 -4.09
CA VAL A 27 -3.08 -5.34 -3.78
C VAL A 27 -1.92 -6.33 -3.87
N ASN A 28 -1.97 -7.37 -3.05
CA ASN A 28 -1.06 -8.51 -3.07
C ASN A 28 -1.76 -9.74 -2.44
N ASP A 29 -1.11 -10.89 -2.41
CA ASP A 29 -1.58 -12.08 -1.72
C ASP A 29 -0.46 -12.70 -0.88
N ARG A 30 -0.80 -13.14 0.33
CA ARG A 30 0.17 -13.78 1.24
C ARG A 30 0.82 -15.01 0.62
N ARG A 31 0.06 -15.86 -0.08
CA ARG A 31 0.58 -17.11 -0.66
C ARG A 31 1.63 -16.84 -1.73
N ILE A 32 1.52 -15.70 -2.42
CA ILE A 32 2.53 -15.25 -3.40
C ILE A 32 3.82 -14.86 -2.68
N LEU A 33 3.73 -14.16 -1.55
CA LEU A 33 4.89 -13.83 -0.72
C LEU A 33 5.57 -15.11 -0.20
N ASP A 34 4.81 -16.02 0.40
CA ASP A 34 5.30 -17.30 0.92
C ASP A 34 6.08 -18.07 -0.16
N GLY A 35 5.48 -18.26 -1.33
CA GLY A 35 6.14 -18.97 -2.43
C GLY A 35 7.33 -18.20 -3.04
N MET A 36 7.26 -16.87 -3.14
CA MET A 36 8.37 -16.05 -3.62
C MET A 36 9.60 -16.18 -2.72
N PHE A 37 9.42 -16.07 -1.40
CA PHE A 37 10.53 -16.18 -0.45
C PHE A 37 11.10 -17.60 -0.41
N ALA A 38 10.26 -18.63 -0.47
CA ALA A 38 10.69 -20.03 -0.55
C ALA A 38 11.57 -20.28 -1.80
N VAL A 39 11.14 -19.73 -2.94
CA VAL A 39 11.88 -19.83 -4.21
C VAL A 39 13.20 -19.07 -4.20
N CYS A 40 13.27 -17.95 -3.48
CA CYS A 40 14.52 -17.19 -3.30
C CYS A 40 15.49 -17.85 -2.31
N GLY A 41 15.08 -18.94 -1.63
CA GLY A 41 15.90 -19.67 -0.67
C GLY A 41 15.92 -19.04 0.73
N VAL A 42 14.88 -18.28 1.10
CA VAL A 42 14.74 -17.78 2.47
C VAL A 42 14.31 -18.93 3.39
N PRO A 43 15.04 -19.18 4.49
CA PRO A 43 14.62 -20.17 5.49
C PRO A 43 13.31 -19.76 6.17
N ASP A 44 12.44 -20.71 6.47
CA ASP A 44 11.13 -20.48 7.10
C ASP A 44 11.24 -19.69 8.41
N GLU A 45 12.29 -19.95 9.21
CA GLU A 45 12.56 -19.23 10.47
C GLU A 45 12.80 -17.72 10.25
N LYS A 46 13.35 -17.35 9.09
CA LYS A 46 13.66 -15.97 8.71
C LYS A 46 12.58 -15.36 7.82
N PHE A 47 11.52 -16.09 7.51
CA PHE A 47 10.44 -15.59 6.66
C PHE A 47 9.81 -14.31 7.21
N ARG A 48 9.42 -14.31 8.49
CA ARG A 48 8.78 -13.17 9.15
C ARG A 48 9.69 -11.94 9.18
N THR A 49 10.98 -12.15 9.46
CA THR A 49 11.93 -11.05 9.50
C THR A 49 12.20 -10.52 8.09
N ALA A 50 12.34 -11.38 7.08
CA ALA A 50 12.50 -10.98 5.68
C ALA A 50 11.30 -10.15 5.18
N CYS A 51 10.07 -10.60 5.43
CA CYS A 51 8.88 -9.86 5.05
C CYS A 51 8.81 -8.49 5.75
N SER A 52 9.20 -8.42 7.03
CA SER A 52 9.30 -7.15 7.75
C SER A 52 10.34 -6.19 7.16
N SER A 53 11.38 -6.68 6.50
CA SER A 53 12.29 -5.82 5.71
C SER A 53 11.60 -5.30 4.46
N VAL A 54 10.92 -6.18 3.72
CA VAL A 54 10.27 -5.84 2.46
C VAL A 54 9.14 -4.81 2.67
N ASP A 55 8.40 -4.90 3.77
CA ASP A 55 7.38 -3.92 4.14
C ASP A 55 7.94 -2.49 4.25
N LYS A 56 9.20 -2.34 4.66
CA LYS A 56 9.87 -1.02 4.77
C LYS A 56 10.21 -0.40 3.41
N LEU A 57 10.03 -1.11 2.29
CA LEU A 57 10.20 -0.54 0.94
C LEU A 57 9.18 0.56 0.63
N ASP A 58 8.13 0.69 1.44
CA ASP A 58 7.20 1.81 1.40
C ASP A 58 7.89 3.17 1.73
N LYS A 59 8.93 3.14 2.57
CA LYS A 59 9.60 4.32 3.14
C LYS A 59 11.09 4.40 2.81
N LEU A 60 11.74 3.25 2.62
CA LEU A 60 13.17 3.14 2.43
C LEU A 60 13.51 2.68 1.00
N PRO A 61 14.62 3.15 0.42
CA PRO A 61 15.08 2.66 -0.86
C PRO A 61 15.55 1.20 -0.75
N TRP A 62 15.50 0.51 -1.90
CA TRP A 62 15.91 -0.90 -2.00
C TRP A 62 17.30 -1.19 -1.42
N GLU A 63 18.27 -0.30 -1.61
CA GLU A 63 19.64 -0.50 -1.13
C GLU A 63 19.74 -0.60 0.41
N GLU A 64 18.96 0.21 1.13
CA GLU A 64 18.92 0.15 2.60
C GLU A 64 18.20 -1.11 3.07
N VAL A 65 17.09 -1.49 2.42
CA VAL A 65 16.36 -2.72 2.74
C VAL A 65 17.21 -3.96 2.46
N ARG A 66 17.94 -3.98 1.35
CA ARG A 66 18.92 -5.03 1.01
C ARG A 66 20.00 -5.12 2.06
N LYS A 67 20.58 -3.99 2.47
CA LYS A 67 21.61 -3.94 3.51
C LYS A 67 21.09 -4.48 4.84
N GLU A 68 19.86 -4.15 5.24
CA GLU A 68 19.21 -4.69 6.44
C GLU A 68 19.04 -6.22 6.34
N MET A 69 18.54 -6.72 5.20
CA MET A 69 18.35 -8.16 4.98
C MET A 69 19.66 -8.96 5.08
N VAL A 70 20.75 -8.42 4.54
CA VAL A 70 22.06 -9.10 4.57
C VAL A 70 22.74 -8.93 5.93
N SER A 71 22.83 -7.70 6.43
CA SER A 71 23.67 -7.36 7.59
C SER A 71 23.01 -7.71 8.92
N GLU A 72 21.72 -7.43 9.06
CA GLU A 72 21.00 -7.60 10.33
C GLU A 72 20.30 -8.95 10.42
N LYS A 73 19.72 -9.41 9.30
CA LYS A 73 18.94 -10.66 9.25
C LYS A 73 19.78 -11.86 8.82
N GLY A 74 20.99 -11.62 8.34
CA GLY A 74 21.94 -12.66 7.94
C GLY A 74 21.41 -13.52 6.78
N LEU A 75 20.72 -12.90 5.81
CA LEU A 75 20.39 -13.55 4.54
C LEU A 75 21.59 -13.48 3.60
N ALA A 76 21.70 -14.49 2.72
CA ALA A 76 22.72 -14.47 1.68
C ALA A 76 22.49 -13.28 0.73
N PRO A 77 23.55 -12.55 0.32
CA PRO A 77 23.42 -11.44 -0.63
C PRO A 77 22.67 -11.83 -1.91
N GLU A 78 22.92 -13.04 -2.41
CA GLU A 78 22.30 -13.59 -3.63
C GLU A 78 20.79 -13.78 -3.44
N THR A 79 20.35 -14.23 -2.27
CA THR A 79 18.93 -14.34 -1.91
C THR A 79 18.27 -12.97 -1.84
N ALA A 80 18.94 -11.98 -1.23
CA ALA A 80 18.43 -10.62 -1.17
C ALA A 80 18.28 -10.01 -2.58
N ASP A 81 19.26 -10.23 -3.47
CA ASP A 81 19.20 -9.76 -4.85
C ASP A 81 18.05 -10.39 -5.64
N LEU A 82 17.82 -11.70 -5.49
CA LEU A 82 16.68 -12.39 -6.09
C LEU A 82 15.34 -11.85 -5.59
N ILE A 83 15.19 -11.61 -4.28
CA ILE A 83 13.99 -10.96 -3.72
C ILE A 83 13.78 -9.60 -4.40
N GLY A 84 14.87 -8.85 -4.59
CA GLY A 84 14.89 -7.56 -5.26
C GLY A 84 14.34 -7.58 -6.68
N GLU A 85 14.59 -8.63 -7.44
CA GLU A 85 14.06 -8.81 -8.79
C GLU A 85 12.54 -8.92 -8.78
N TYR A 86 11.95 -9.53 -7.74
CA TYR A 86 10.51 -9.71 -7.61
C TYR A 86 9.80 -8.48 -7.03
N VAL A 87 10.26 -7.98 -5.87
CA VAL A 87 9.57 -6.91 -5.10
C VAL A 87 9.55 -5.56 -5.81
N LYS A 88 10.43 -5.35 -6.79
CA LYS A 88 10.42 -4.14 -7.66
C LYS A 88 9.33 -4.18 -8.73
N ASN A 89 8.72 -5.34 -8.99
CA ASN A 89 7.64 -5.43 -9.97
C ASN A 89 6.33 -4.92 -9.38
N GLN A 90 5.71 -4.01 -10.12
CA GLN A 90 4.35 -3.54 -9.88
C GLN A 90 3.63 -3.45 -11.22
N GLY A 91 2.32 -3.67 -11.23
CA GLY A 91 1.54 -3.66 -12.47
C GLY A 91 0.07 -3.97 -12.23
N GLY A 92 -0.57 -4.58 -13.22
CA GLY A 92 -1.95 -5.05 -13.13
C GLY A 92 -2.04 -6.55 -13.39
N GLN A 93 -3.10 -6.96 -14.09
CA GLN A 93 -3.32 -8.35 -14.47
C GLN A 93 -2.16 -8.97 -15.26
N ASP A 94 -1.51 -8.20 -16.14
CA ASP A 94 -0.38 -8.67 -16.96
C ASP A 94 0.82 -9.14 -16.11
N LEU A 95 1.02 -8.54 -14.94
CA LEU A 95 2.09 -8.93 -14.03
C LEU A 95 1.79 -10.32 -13.43
N ALA A 96 0.53 -10.59 -13.05
CA ALA A 96 0.15 -11.91 -12.58
C ALA A 96 0.37 -12.98 -13.65
N GLU A 97 0.10 -12.68 -14.93
CA GLU A 97 0.36 -13.60 -16.04
C GLU A 97 1.86 -13.83 -16.28
N LYS A 98 2.67 -12.78 -16.14
CA LYS A 98 4.13 -12.87 -16.25
C LYS A 98 4.70 -13.76 -15.14
N LEU A 99 4.24 -13.60 -13.90
CA LEU A 99 4.71 -14.37 -12.75
C LEU A 99 4.26 -15.84 -12.80
N LEU A 100 3.08 -16.13 -13.35
CA LEU A 100 2.65 -17.52 -13.58
C LEU A 100 3.55 -18.26 -14.59
N LYS A 101 4.15 -17.53 -15.54
CA LYS A 101 5.09 -18.10 -16.53
C LYS A 101 6.51 -18.25 -15.97
N ASP A 102 6.80 -17.71 -14.78
CA ASP A 102 8.11 -17.84 -14.17
C ASP A 102 8.34 -19.32 -13.75
N PRO A 103 9.38 -20.00 -14.28
CA PRO A 103 9.68 -21.39 -13.97
C PRO A 103 10.04 -21.63 -12.50
N LYS A 104 10.39 -20.58 -11.75
CA LYS A 104 10.72 -20.70 -10.32
C LYS A 104 9.46 -20.63 -9.46
N LEU A 105 8.60 -19.63 -9.68
CA LEU A 105 7.33 -19.46 -8.93
C LEU A 105 6.30 -20.52 -9.27
N SER A 106 6.26 -21.00 -10.52
CA SER A 106 5.33 -22.04 -10.96
C SER A 106 5.52 -23.40 -10.26
N LYS A 107 6.63 -23.59 -9.53
CA LYS A 107 6.87 -24.79 -8.72
C LYS A 107 6.14 -24.75 -7.37
N SER A 108 5.76 -23.57 -6.89
CA SER A 108 4.99 -23.42 -5.65
C SER A 108 3.50 -23.45 -5.98
N GLU A 109 2.80 -24.48 -5.47
CA GLU A 109 1.35 -24.61 -5.65
C GLU A 109 0.60 -23.42 -5.02
N ASP A 110 1.04 -22.98 -3.84
CA ASP A 110 0.45 -21.84 -3.13
C ASP A 110 0.62 -20.52 -3.90
N ALA A 111 1.82 -20.25 -4.45
CA ALA A 111 2.03 -19.07 -5.27
C ALA A 111 1.17 -19.10 -6.54
N CYS A 112 1.04 -20.27 -7.18
CA CYS A 112 0.18 -20.43 -8.35
C CYS A 112 -1.29 -20.18 -8.02
N ALA A 113 -1.77 -20.71 -6.88
CA ALA A 113 -3.13 -20.46 -6.41
C ALA A 113 -3.37 -18.96 -6.14
N GLY A 114 -2.44 -18.30 -5.44
CA GLY A 114 -2.51 -16.86 -5.17
C GLY A 114 -2.51 -16.03 -6.45
N LEU A 115 -1.66 -16.36 -7.43
CA LEU A 115 -1.61 -15.66 -8.72
C LEU A 115 -2.88 -15.86 -9.55
N ASN A 116 -3.48 -17.05 -9.55
CA ASN A 116 -4.76 -17.31 -10.20
C ASN A 116 -5.90 -16.52 -9.55
N ASP A 117 -5.91 -16.46 -8.21
CA ASP A 117 -6.86 -15.64 -7.46
C ASP A 117 -6.69 -14.15 -7.75
N MET A 118 -5.45 -13.66 -7.91
CA MET A 118 -5.19 -12.30 -8.38
C MET A 118 -5.75 -12.05 -9.78
N LYS A 119 -5.56 -12.97 -10.74
CA LYS A 119 -6.17 -12.84 -12.08
C LYS A 119 -7.69 -12.74 -12.01
N LEU A 120 -8.31 -13.57 -11.16
CA LEU A 120 -9.75 -13.56 -10.97
C LEU A 120 -10.22 -12.26 -10.31
N LEU A 121 -9.48 -11.75 -9.31
CA LEU A 121 -9.72 -10.45 -8.68
C LEU A 121 -9.71 -9.32 -9.72
N PHE A 122 -8.67 -9.24 -10.56
CA PHE A 122 -8.57 -8.22 -11.61
C PHE A 122 -9.71 -8.33 -12.63
N THR A 123 -10.14 -9.54 -12.98
CA THR A 123 -11.30 -9.76 -13.85
C THR A 123 -12.57 -9.16 -13.26
N TYR A 124 -12.82 -9.37 -11.96
CA TYR A 124 -13.98 -8.78 -11.28
C TYR A 124 -13.87 -7.25 -11.12
N LEU A 125 -12.68 -6.74 -10.82
CA LEU A 125 -12.43 -5.30 -10.75
C LEU A 125 -12.63 -4.60 -12.10
N GLN A 126 -12.34 -5.29 -13.21
CA GLN A 126 -12.62 -4.81 -14.56
C GLN A 126 -14.13 -4.67 -14.79
N LEU A 127 -14.93 -5.67 -14.37
CA LEU A 127 -16.40 -5.59 -14.42
C LEU A 127 -16.94 -4.44 -13.56
N PHE A 128 -16.32 -4.19 -12.40
CA PHE A 128 -16.66 -3.07 -11.51
C PHE A 128 -16.11 -1.71 -11.96
N LYS A 129 -15.34 -1.66 -13.06
CA LYS A 129 -14.69 -0.45 -13.58
C LYS A 129 -13.87 0.28 -12.51
N ALA A 130 -13.08 -0.47 -11.75
CA ALA A 130 -12.24 0.04 -10.65
C ALA A 130 -10.74 -0.28 -10.82
N THR A 131 -10.35 -0.82 -11.98
CA THR A 131 -8.97 -1.27 -12.24
C THR A 131 -7.96 -0.14 -12.37
N ASP A 132 -8.40 1.07 -12.70
CA ASP A 132 -7.54 2.24 -12.95
C ASP A 132 -6.79 2.74 -11.69
N LYS A 133 -7.33 2.46 -10.50
CA LYS A 133 -6.72 2.81 -9.22
C LYS A 133 -6.08 1.61 -8.51
N VAL A 134 -6.22 0.39 -9.04
CA VAL A 134 -5.73 -0.82 -8.39
C VAL A 134 -4.41 -1.27 -9.01
N VAL A 135 -3.39 -1.47 -8.19
CA VAL A 135 -2.04 -1.86 -8.60
C VAL A 135 -1.63 -3.12 -7.85
N PHE A 136 -1.25 -4.15 -8.59
CA PHE A 136 -0.61 -5.33 -8.01
C PHE A 136 0.85 -5.02 -7.68
N ASP A 137 1.21 -5.08 -6.40
CA ASP A 137 2.51 -4.67 -5.88
C ASP A 137 3.07 -5.75 -4.94
N LEU A 138 4.17 -6.38 -5.33
CA LEU A 138 4.79 -7.46 -4.55
C LEU A 138 5.55 -6.96 -3.31
N SER A 139 5.83 -5.66 -3.22
CA SER A 139 6.43 -5.07 -2.02
C SER A 139 5.45 -4.96 -0.85
N LEU A 140 4.14 -5.11 -1.09
CA LEU A 140 3.12 -5.03 -0.05
C LEU A 140 3.12 -6.30 0.81
N ALA A 141 3.74 -6.22 1.99
CA ALA A 141 3.89 -7.35 2.93
C ALA A 141 3.38 -7.00 4.34
N ARG A 142 2.09 -6.63 4.45
CA ARG A 142 1.43 -6.23 5.70
C ARG A 142 0.67 -7.38 6.36
N GLY A 143 0.59 -7.36 7.70
CA GLY A 143 -0.37 -8.18 8.47
C GLY A 143 -0.16 -9.70 8.38
N LEU A 144 1.10 -10.15 8.37
CA LEU A 144 1.53 -11.55 8.23
C LEU A 144 1.11 -12.48 9.39
N ASP A 145 0.47 -11.97 10.43
CA ASP A 145 -0.08 -12.80 11.50
C ASP A 145 -1.60 -13.00 11.35
N TYR A 146 -2.26 -12.23 10.48
CA TYR A 146 -3.73 -12.21 10.34
C TYR A 146 -4.23 -12.61 8.96
N TYR A 147 -3.59 -12.13 7.89
CA TYR A 147 -4.06 -12.40 6.53
C TYR A 147 -3.66 -13.80 6.06
N THR A 148 -4.54 -14.49 5.36
CA THR A 148 -4.28 -15.81 4.75
C THR A 148 -4.38 -15.79 3.22
N GLY A 149 -4.85 -14.69 2.63
CA GLY A 149 -5.03 -14.51 1.19
C GLY A 149 -4.72 -13.08 0.77
N VAL A 150 -5.70 -12.39 0.17
CA VAL A 150 -5.51 -11.04 -0.38
C VAL A 150 -5.21 -10.02 0.72
N ILE A 151 -4.25 -9.15 0.44
CA ILE A 151 -3.86 -8.00 1.24
C ILE A 151 -4.01 -6.77 0.35
N TYR A 152 -4.57 -5.69 0.89
CA TYR A 152 -4.67 -4.44 0.16
C TYR A 152 -4.46 -3.23 1.06
N GLU A 153 -3.86 -2.18 0.49
CA GLU A 153 -3.57 -0.92 1.18
C GLU A 153 -3.87 0.24 0.23
N ALA A 154 -4.64 1.22 0.69
CA ALA A 154 -4.90 2.43 -0.06
C ALA A 154 -3.92 3.54 0.35
N VAL A 155 -3.24 4.11 -0.64
CA VAL A 155 -2.25 5.16 -0.45
C VAL A 155 -2.69 6.40 -1.22
N LEU A 156 -2.69 7.55 -0.55
CA LEU A 156 -2.89 8.84 -1.23
C LEU A 156 -1.64 9.17 -2.04
N THR A 157 -1.85 9.47 -3.31
CA THR A 157 -0.79 9.93 -4.20
C THR A 157 -0.64 11.43 -4.00
N PRO A 158 0.55 11.94 -3.67
CA PRO A 158 0.74 13.38 -3.56
C PRO A 158 0.51 14.00 -4.94
N SER A 159 -0.63 14.66 -5.11
CA SER A 159 -0.85 15.58 -6.22
C SER A 159 0.14 16.73 -6.04
N GLY A 160 0.97 16.98 -7.06
CA GLY A 160 1.93 18.07 -7.06
C GLY A 160 1.25 19.44 -7.03
N THR A 161 0.78 19.85 -5.86
CA THR A 161 0.43 21.22 -5.49
C THR A 161 0.61 21.34 -3.98
N GLU A 162 1.87 21.49 -3.56
CA GLU A 162 2.23 21.81 -2.17
C GLU A 162 1.88 23.27 -1.80
N SER A 163 1.05 23.97 -2.60
CA SER A 163 0.72 25.38 -2.41
C SER A 163 -0.56 25.65 -1.62
N GLU A 164 -1.35 24.64 -1.24
CA GLU A 164 -2.58 24.84 -0.44
C GLU A 164 -2.71 23.86 0.73
N ARG A 165 -1.59 23.46 1.34
CA ARG A 165 -1.65 23.05 2.74
C ARG A 165 -1.97 24.29 3.57
N ARG A 166 -3.25 24.55 3.83
CA ARG A 166 -3.64 25.33 5.00
C ARG A 166 -2.97 24.64 6.19
N PRO A 167 -2.07 25.32 6.93
CA PRO A 167 -1.52 24.72 8.13
C PRO A 167 -2.71 24.37 9.01
N TRP A 168 -2.81 23.10 9.40
CA TRP A 168 -3.58 22.74 10.58
C TRP A 168 -2.86 23.45 11.74
N ALA A 169 -3.26 24.69 12.02
CA ALA A 169 -2.81 25.39 13.20
C ALA A 169 -3.38 24.61 14.38
N TRP A 170 -2.53 23.82 15.01
CA TRP A 170 -2.69 23.50 16.42
C TRP A 170 -2.56 24.85 17.14
N GLU A 171 -3.64 25.59 17.29
CA GLU A 171 -3.66 26.65 18.30
C GLU A 171 -3.67 25.94 19.66
N VAL A 172 -2.47 25.70 20.17
CA VAL A 172 -2.24 25.52 21.60
C VAL A 172 -2.75 26.79 22.27
N TRP A 173 -3.92 26.67 22.90
CA TRP A 173 -4.41 27.61 23.89
C TRP A 173 -3.44 27.60 25.08
N LEU A 174 -2.36 28.36 24.98
CA LEU A 174 -1.64 28.88 26.15
C LEU A 174 -2.19 30.28 26.41
N GLU A 175 -3.38 30.32 27.03
CA GLU A 175 -3.83 31.53 27.70
C GLU A 175 -2.93 31.78 28.92
N GLY A 176 -2.30 32.96 28.92
CA GLY A 176 -1.80 33.58 30.15
C GLY A 176 -0.52 34.38 29.99
N GLY A 177 -0.54 35.50 29.26
CA GLY A 177 0.62 36.40 29.28
C GLY A 177 0.66 37.59 28.33
N ALA A 178 -0.29 38.52 28.49
CA ALA A 178 -0.10 39.97 28.39
C ALA A 178 0.35 40.65 27.07
N THR A 179 -0.32 41.77 26.83
CA THR A 179 0.09 43.01 26.13
C THR A 179 -0.06 43.15 24.60
N THR A 180 -1.10 43.93 24.26
CA THR A 180 -1.12 45.10 23.35
C THR A 180 -0.84 44.90 21.86
N GLY A 181 -1.82 45.30 21.03
CA GLY A 181 -1.53 45.74 19.67
C GLY A 181 -2.72 45.61 18.72
N TRP A 182 -3.58 46.61 18.71
CA TRP A 182 -4.70 46.75 17.77
C TRP A 182 -4.22 46.79 16.32
N TRP A 183 -4.74 45.93 15.46
CA TRP A 183 -5.00 46.23 14.05
C TRP A 183 -6.37 45.69 13.67
N ALA A 184 -7.34 46.59 13.66
CA ALA A 184 -8.65 46.34 13.07
C ALA A 184 -8.53 46.36 11.54
N CYS A 185 -8.97 45.30 10.88
CA CYS A 185 -9.49 45.42 9.51
C CYS A 185 -10.87 44.77 9.47
N SER A 186 -11.86 45.66 9.51
CA SER A 186 -13.28 45.42 9.42
C SER A 186 -13.68 44.85 8.06
N THR A 187 -14.33 43.68 8.03
CA THR A 187 -15.54 43.49 7.21
C THR A 187 -16.37 42.31 7.73
N LEU A 188 -17.47 42.67 8.39
CA LEU A 188 -18.62 41.82 8.66
C LEU A 188 -19.18 41.23 7.36
N ARG A 189 -19.52 39.93 7.34
CA ARG A 189 -20.94 39.56 7.23
C ARG A 189 -21.23 38.13 7.65
N GLU A 190 -22.08 38.06 8.66
CA GLU A 190 -22.82 36.91 9.14
C GLU A 190 -23.50 36.12 8.02
N ARG A 191 -23.36 34.80 8.06
CA ARG A 191 -24.45 33.89 7.68
C ARG A 191 -24.56 32.81 8.75
N ARG A 192 -25.58 32.97 9.59
CA ARG A 192 -26.09 31.96 10.53
C ARG A 192 -26.58 30.75 9.73
N CYS A 193 -26.10 29.55 10.08
CA CYS A 193 -26.79 28.31 9.76
C CYS A 193 -27.90 28.08 10.81
N PRO A 194 -29.16 27.81 10.42
CA PRO A 194 -30.19 27.38 11.34
C PRO A 194 -30.02 25.88 11.63
N VAL A 195 -29.94 25.54 12.92
CA VAL A 195 -30.06 24.17 13.42
C VAL A 195 -31.52 23.73 13.24
N TRP A 196 -31.72 22.60 12.55
CA TRP A 196 -32.98 21.88 12.53
C TRP A 196 -32.84 20.62 13.40
N VAL A 197 -33.71 20.59 14.42
CA VAL A 197 -34.13 19.51 15.34
C VAL A 197 -33.05 18.87 16.22
#